data_AF-O15809-F1
#
_entry.id   AF-O15809-F1
#
_cell.length_a   1.000
_cell.length_b   1.000
_cell.length_c   1.000
_cell.angle_alpha   90.00
_cell.angle_beta   90.00
_cell.angle_gamma   90.00
#
_symmetry.space_group_name_H-M   'P 1'
#
loop_
_entity.id
_entity.type
_entity.pdbx_description
1 polymer ?
#
loop_
_entity_poly.entity_id
_entity_poly.type
_entity_poly.pdbx_seq_one_letter_code
_entity_poly.pdbx_strand_id
1 'polypeptide(L)' 'ILLQNQEEKQVVGKVIEAGPGQTDQKGNVIPTLVKPGDVVLLPDYGGQKVKLADQEYYIYRDSDIIGILN' A
#
# COMPACT_ATOMS: atom_id res chain seq x y z
N ILE A 1 -11.18 24.18 20.49
CA ILE A 1 -10.06 23.30 20.08
C ILE A 1 -10.42 21.92 20.59
N LEU A 2 -11.00 21.07 19.73
CA LEU A 2 -11.26 19.69 20.11
C LEU A 2 -9.97 18.90 19.90
N LEU A 3 -9.24 18.70 20.99
CA LEU A 3 -8.26 17.64 21.15
C LEU A 3 -9.03 16.32 21.19
N GLN A 4 -9.18 15.65 20.05
CA GLN A 4 -9.50 14.23 20.06
C GLN A 4 -8.20 13.47 19.88
N ASN A 5 -7.76 12.83 20.97
CA ASN A 5 -6.86 11.68 20.95
C ASN A 5 -7.57 10.54 20.20
N GLN A 6 -7.78 10.69 18.89
CA GLN A 6 -7.85 9.50 18.05
C GLN A 6 -6.44 8.95 18.11
N GLU A 7 -6.27 7.81 18.78
CA GLU A 7 -5.16 6.93 18.48
C GLU A 7 -5.23 6.72 16.97
N GLU A 8 -4.48 7.51 16.20
CA GLU A 8 -4.35 7.37 14.75
C GLU A 8 -3.93 5.92 14.53
N LYS A 9 -4.92 5.11 14.16
CA LYS A 9 -4.77 3.68 14.07
C LYS A 9 -3.86 3.46 12.88
N GLN A 10 -2.55 3.42 13.13
CA GLN A 10 -1.54 3.34 12.08
C GLN A 10 -1.94 2.23 11.12
N VAL A 11 -2.28 2.59 9.89
CA VAL A 11 -2.75 1.65 8.88
C VAL A 11 -1.52 0.94 8.33
N VAL A 12 -1.09 -0.11 9.01
CA VAL A 12 0.04 -0.93 8.60
C VAL A 12 -0.47 -2.12 7.78
N GLY A 13 0.21 -2.42 6.69
CA GLY A 13 -0.08 -3.57 5.84
C GLY A 13 1.17 -4.43 5.62
N LYS A 14 0.97 -5.72 5.35
CA LYS A 14 2.02 -6.60 4.82
C LYS A 14 1.80 -6.78 3.33
N VAL A 15 2.84 -6.53 2.53
CA VAL A 15 2.78 -6.73 1.08
C VAL A 15 2.75 -8.23 0.82
N ILE A 16 1.67 -8.69 0.20
CA ILE A 16 1.51 -10.09 -0.20
C ILE A 16 2.10 -10.30 -1.59
N GLU A 17 1.79 -9.42 -2.53
CA GLU A 17 2.31 -9.43 -3.90
C GLU A 17 2.54 -8.00 -4.39
N ALA A 18 3.53 -7.82 -5.28
CA ALA A 18 3.82 -6.55 -5.93
C ALA A 18 3.81 -6.74 -7.45
N GLY A 19 3.15 -5.82 -8.16
CA GLY A 19 3.13 -5.81 -9.62
C GLY A 19 4.51 -5.43 -10.21
N PRO A 20 4.68 -5.52 -11.54
CA PRO A 20 5.96 -5.19 -12.19
C PRO A 20 6.34 -3.71 -12.09
N GLY A 21 5.41 -2.85 -11.68
CA GLY A 21 5.59 -1.40 -11.58
C GLY A 21 4.87 -0.61 -12.67
N GLN A 22 5.08 0.70 -12.69
CA GLN A 22 4.40 1.62 -13.62
C GLN A 22 5.18 1.74 -14.93
N THR A 23 4.49 1.81 -16.07
CA THR A 23 5.14 2.12 -17.35
C THR A 23 5.21 3.63 -17.55
N ASP A 24 6.39 4.15 -17.89
CA ASP A 24 6.60 5.56 -18.22
C ASP A 24 6.08 5.91 -19.64
N GLN A 25 6.12 7.19 -20.01
CA GLN A 25 5.67 7.64 -21.34
C GLN A 25 6.52 7.12 -22.50
N LYS A 26 7.72 6.58 -22.21
CA LYS A 26 8.66 6.02 -23.18
C LYS A 26 8.54 4.50 -23.29
N GLY A 27 7.65 3.87 -22.53
CA GLY A 27 7.46 2.42 -22.50
C GLY A 27 8.40 1.66 -21.55
N ASN A 28 9.20 2.36 -20.74
CA ASN A 28 10.06 1.71 -19.75
C ASN A 28 9.25 1.38 -18.50
N VAL A 29 9.52 0.22 -17.91
CA VAL A 29 8.93 -0.16 -16.63
C VAL A 29 9.75 0.45 -15.48
N ILE A 30 9.08 1.25 -14.66
CA ILE A 30 9.55 1.73 -13.37
C ILE A 30 9.11 0.71 -12.33
N PRO A 31 10.03 -0.10 -11.76
CA PRO A 31 9.68 -1.17 -10.84
C PRO A 31 9.06 -0.62 -9.55
N THR A 32 8.20 -1.42 -8.91
CA THR A 32 7.69 -1.10 -7.56
C THR A 32 8.82 -1.06 -6.56
N LEU A 33 8.71 -0.14 -5.59
CA LEU A 33 9.70 0.01 -4.53
C LEU A 33 9.52 -1.03 -3.41
N VAL A 34 8.33 -1.61 -3.30
CA VAL A 34 8.00 -2.66 -2.35
C VAL A 34 8.11 -4.05 -2.94
N LYS A 35 8.35 -5.04 -2.08
CA LYS A 35 8.39 -6.46 -2.45
C LYS A 35 7.52 -7.32 -1.50
N PRO A 36 7.11 -8.53 -1.92
CA PRO A 36 6.43 -9.47 -1.05
C PRO A 36 7.18 -9.67 0.28
N GLY A 37 6.44 -9.57 1.38
CA GLY A 37 6.97 -9.71 2.74
C GLY A 37 7.27 -8.40 3.46
N ASP A 38 7.42 -7.28 2.74
CA ASP A 38 7.63 -5.96 3.35
C ASP A 38 6.43 -5.57 4.21
N VAL A 39 6.70 -4.89 5.33
CA VAL A 39 5.69 -4.26 6.16
C VAL A 39 5.68 -2.78 5.81
N VAL A 40 4.52 -2.22 5.49
CA VAL A 40 4.40 -0.87 4.94
C VAL A 40 3.38 -0.03 5.70
N LEU A 41 3.64 1.27 5.74
CA LEU A 41 2.69 2.28 6.17
C LEU A 41 1.79 2.64 4.99
N LEU A 42 0.49 2.44 5.19
CA LEU A 42 -0.55 2.81 4.25
C LEU A 42 -1.18 4.15 4.67
N PRO A 43 -1.67 4.94 3.70
CA PRO A 43 -2.48 6.11 3.99
C PRO A 43 -3.83 5.71 4.57
N ASP A 44 -4.44 6.62 5.35
CA ASP A 44 -5.77 6.43 5.94
C ASP A 44 -6.91 6.37 4.91
N TYR A 45 -6.60 6.69 3.65
CA TYR A 45 -7.53 6.73 2.53
C TYR A 45 -6.95 6.01 1.32
N GLY A 46 -7.82 5.65 0.38
CA GLY A 46 -7.42 4.90 -0.81
C GLY A 46 -7.41 3.39 -0.58
N GLY A 47 -6.79 2.68 -1.52
CA GLY A 47 -6.85 1.23 -1.58
C GLY A 47 -8.18 0.71 -2.11
N GLN A 48 -8.14 -0.23 -3.06
CA GLN A 48 -9.34 -0.93 -3.51
C GLN A 48 -9.44 -2.26 -2.77
N LYS A 49 -10.57 -2.48 -2.09
CA LYS A 49 -10.87 -3.80 -1.49
C LYS A 49 -11.14 -4.82 -2.60
N VAL A 50 -10.44 -5.94 -2.54
CA VAL A 50 -10.63 -7.10 -3.41
C VAL A 50 -10.83 -8.34 -2.56
N LYS A 51 -11.76 -9.20 -2.96
CA LYS A 51 -11.94 -10.53 -2.36
C LYS A 51 -11.32 -11.57 -3.28
N LEU A 52 -10.38 -12.34 -2.76
CA LEU A 52 -9.77 -13.47 -3.45
C LEU A 52 -10.01 -14.71 -2.60
N ALA A 53 -10.74 -15.67 -3.17
CA ALA A 53 -11.32 -16.79 -2.43
C ALA A 53 -12.10 -16.28 -1.19
N ASP A 54 -11.67 -16.67 0.00
CA ASP A 54 -12.32 -16.34 1.27
C ASP A 54 -11.56 -15.28 2.09
N GLN A 55 -10.63 -14.55 1.45
CA GLN A 55 -9.83 -13.51 2.10
C GLN A 55 -10.01 -12.14 1.45
N GLU A 56 -10.05 -11.12 2.31
CA GLU A 56 -10.10 -9.72 1.89
C GLU A 56 -8.69 -9.15 1.79
N TYR A 57 -8.40 -8.56 0.65
CA TYR A 57 -7.15 -7.89 0.34
C TYR A 57 -7.42 -6.44 -0.05
N TYR A 58 -6.38 -5.61 0.02
CA TYR A 58 -6.41 -4.25 -0.45
C TYR A 58 -5.32 -4.05 -1.51
N ILE A 59 -5.71 -3.47 -2.64
CA ILE A 59 -4.80 -3.09 -3.71
C ILE A 59 -4.49 -1.61 -3.57
N TYR A 60 -3.23 -1.28 -3.36
CA TYR A 60 -2.72 0.09 -3.33
C TYR A 60 -1.81 0.34 -4.53
N ARG A 61 -1.66 1.60 -4.92
CA ARG A 61 -0.59 1.99 -5.85
C ARG A 61 0.71 2.12 -5.08
N ASP A 62 1.82 1.78 -5.71
CA ASP A 62 3.16 1.94 -5.14
C ASP A 62 3.42 3.39 -4.67
N SER A 63 2.90 4.37 -5.43
CA SER A 63 2.98 5.80 -5.10
C SER A 63 2.20 6.24 -3.86
N ASP A 64 1.23 5.44 -3.42
CA ASP A 64 0.38 5.77 -2.27
C ASP A 64 1.02 5.29 -0.96
N ILE A 65 2.00 4.39 -1.03
CA ILE A 65 2.68 3.82 0.14
C ILE A 65 3.57 4.89 0.79
N ILE A 66 3.38 5.12 2.08
CA ILE A 66 4.06 6.20 2.82
C ILE A 66 5.49 5.80 3.16
N GLY A 67 5.73 4.52 3.45
CA GLY A 67 7.06 4.01 3.77
C GLY A 67 7.08 2.53 4.10
N ILE A 68 8.29 1.97 4.12
CA ILE A 68 8.56 0.58 4.52
C ILE A 68 9.09 0.58 5.96
N LEU A 69 8.51 -0.26 6.80
CA LEU A 69 8.90 -0.49 8.19
C LEU A 69 9.86 -1.69 8.25
N ASN A 70 11.07 -1.46 8.78
CA ASN A 70 12.13 -2.48 8.96
C ASN A 70 12.37 -2.77 10.44
#